data_AF-A0A2S2Q3F9-F1
#
_entry.id   AF-A0A2S2Q3F9-F1
#
_cell.length_a   1.000
_cell.length_b   1.000
_cell.length_c   1.000
_cell.angle_alpha   90.00
_cell.angle_beta   90.00
_cell.angle_gamma   90.00
#
_symmetry.space_group_name_H-M   'P 1'
#
loop_
_entity.id
_entity.type
_entity.pdbx_description
1 polymer ?
#
loop_
_entity_poly.entity_id
_entity_poly.type
_entity_poly.pdbx_seq_one_letter_code
_entity_poly.pdbx_strand_id
1 'polypeptide(L)'
;MSDLKPTVPVYLKSRDFNGSGHEQQILHHPFNDSGSNPDDSKAHKRFEIQDDLGMPVNYVRIQDLEDGIRKDIVSDKNSLHRAITPVLILAHFFALLPVQGIKGQNTSFLVVNWFSCPVIYVFVVLSLSLLILSFSLLKIYQTGLTYYSTGEIMFFGSSLVIYILFIHLAREWPKVMAKWELMEREMRHFGYLSNTALKFKILTCIIMLLAIIEHLASVLTGIMKAIPCSTGGLDIFRAYFSMSFRQVFSFIDYSLVIALPLGFLNLILACAWNYMDLFIIILSCALSDKFKQLNQKLAIVKGKVLPSTYWRKSRETYNLLASLTRDFDEFLSPVILLSFANNLYFICLQLLNSLKPMHNVWEAIYFVFSFTYLVGRTCAVSLYAASINDQSKKPKGVLFSVPTESYGVEVARFLTQVTADELALTGCNFFSVTRTLMLTVAGTIVTYEIVLIQFNSVTNEVIDENSTLNHCP
;
A
#
# COMPACT_ATOMS: atom_id res chain seq x y z
N MET A 1 -31.53 -54.07 -4.47
CA MET A 1 -31.73 -53.40 -5.77
C MET A 1 -32.71 -52.27 -5.53
N SER A 2 -32.15 -51.10 -5.18
CA SER A 2 -32.87 -49.89 -4.77
C SER A 2 -31.84 -48.75 -4.75
N ASP A 3 -31.81 -47.95 -5.81
CA ASP A 3 -30.91 -46.81 -5.98
C ASP A 3 -31.44 -45.57 -5.25
N LEU A 4 -30.71 -45.09 -4.24
CA LEU A 4 -30.88 -43.77 -3.64
C LEU A 4 -29.82 -42.80 -4.18
N LYS A 5 -30.26 -41.72 -4.84
CA LYS A 5 -29.43 -40.55 -5.16
C LYS A 5 -29.32 -39.62 -3.95
N PRO A 6 -28.14 -39.06 -3.63
CA PRO A 6 -28.00 -38.04 -2.58
C PRO A 6 -28.36 -36.63 -3.09
N THR A 7 -29.15 -35.94 -2.28
CA THR A 7 -29.56 -34.53 -2.39
C THR A 7 -28.40 -33.56 -2.14
N VAL A 8 -28.25 -32.57 -3.01
CA VAL A 8 -27.33 -31.42 -2.87
C VAL A 8 -28.13 -30.18 -2.45
N PRO A 9 -27.69 -29.36 -1.48
CA PRO A 9 -28.42 -28.18 -1.05
C PRO A 9 -28.27 -27.00 -2.03
N VAL A 10 -29.41 -26.35 -2.31
CA VAL A 10 -29.58 -25.22 -3.24
C VAL A 10 -29.26 -23.92 -2.52
N TYR A 11 -28.03 -23.41 -2.66
CA TYR A 11 -27.75 -21.98 -2.62
C TYR A 11 -26.48 -21.73 -3.41
N LEU A 12 -26.65 -21.18 -4.62
CA LEU A 12 -25.72 -20.41 -5.45
C LEU A 12 -26.21 -20.53 -6.91
N LYS A 13 -27.14 -19.67 -7.31
CA LYS A 13 -27.42 -19.44 -8.73
C LYS A 13 -26.96 -18.02 -9.06
N SER A 14 -25.91 -17.96 -9.89
CA SER A 14 -25.38 -16.75 -10.51
C SER A 14 -26.48 -16.00 -11.26
N ARG A 15 -26.51 -14.68 -11.12
CA ARG A 15 -27.32 -13.81 -11.99
C ARG A 15 -26.42 -13.28 -13.09
N ASP A 16 -26.56 -13.85 -14.28
CA ASP A 16 -26.10 -13.27 -15.52
C ASP A 16 -27.16 -12.29 -16.04
N PHE A 17 -26.75 -11.04 -16.29
CA PHE A 17 -27.55 -10.05 -17.00
C PHE A 17 -27.17 -10.07 -18.47
N ASN A 18 -27.96 -10.76 -19.30
CA ASN A 18 -28.08 -10.48 -20.73
C ASN A 18 -29.36 -11.12 -21.26
N GLY A 19 -30.26 -10.32 -21.83
CA GLY A 19 -31.46 -10.83 -22.51
C GLY A 19 -32.62 -9.84 -22.56
N SER A 20 -32.84 -9.30 -23.74
CA SER A 20 -33.85 -8.33 -24.18
C SER A 20 -35.31 -8.80 -24.17
N GLY A 21 -36.22 -7.88 -23.86
CA GLY A 21 -37.50 -7.66 -24.56
C GLY A 21 -38.71 -8.53 -24.19
N HIS A 22 -39.75 -7.91 -23.62
CA HIS A 22 -41.14 -8.02 -24.09
C HIS A 22 -42.04 -6.95 -23.43
N GLU A 23 -42.74 -6.20 -24.28
CA GLU A 23 -43.81 -5.24 -23.96
C GLU A 23 -45.01 -5.92 -23.30
N GLN A 24 -45.75 -5.20 -22.46
CA GLN A 24 -47.17 -5.49 -22.24
C GLN A 24 -47.99 -4.23 -21.92
N GLN A 25 -49.16 -4.22 -22.55
CA GLN A 25 -50.00 -3.09 -22.96
C GLN A 25 -50.79 -2.43 -21.83
N ILE A 26 -51.04 -1.13 -22.01
CA ILE A 26 -51.95 -0.29 -21.23
C ILE A 26 -53.37 -0.47 -21.77
N LEU A 27 -54.34 -0.81 -20.91
CA LEU A 27 -55.77 -0.80 -21.23
C LEU A 27 -56.48 0.24 -20.35
N HIS A 28 -57.08 1.24 -21.00
CA HIS A 28 -57.93 2.29 -20.43
C HIS A 28 -59.37 1.79 -20.24
N HIS A 29 -60.08 2.24 -19.19
CA HIS A 29 -61.48 2.67 -19.28
C HIS A 29 -61.86 3.64 -18.14
N PRO A 30 -62.86 4.54 -18.34
CA PRO A 30 -62.97 5.83 -17.65
C PRO A 30 -64.05 5.89 -16.55
N PHE A 31 -63.91 6.90 -15.70
CA PHE A 31 -64.87 7.31 -14.65
C PHE A 31 -66.06 8.07 -15.24
N ASN A 32 -67.26 7.88 -14.65
CA ASN A 32 -68.39 8.79 -14.78
C ASN A 32 -69.10 8.93 -13.41
N ASP A 33 -69.34 10.17 -13.00
CA ASP A 33 -70.02 10.59 -11.76
C ASP A 33 -71.54 10.56 -11.89
N SER A 34 -72.25 10.11 -10.84
CA SER A 34 -73.55 10.67 -10.42
C SER A 34 -74.07 10.09 -9.10
N GLY A 35 -74.25 10.96 -8.08
CA GLY A 35 -75.44 11.00 -7.22
C GLY A 35 -75.50 10.25 -5.87
N SER A 36 -75.71 11.05 -4.80
CA SER A 36 -76.40 10.79 -3.52
C SER A 36 -75.64 10.23 -2.29
N ASN A 37 -75.68 11.02 -1.20
CA ASN A 37 -75.30 10.74 0.21
C ASN A 37 -76.45 10.00 0.96
N PRO A 38 -76.30 9.57 2.23
CA PRO A 38 -75.14 9.03 2.99
C PRO A 38 -75.50 7.71 3.75
N ASP A 39 -74.58 7.19 4.58
CA ASP A 39 -74.65 5.97 5.44
C ASP A 39 -74.36 4.62 4.77
N ASP A 40 -73.14 4.09 4.93
CA ASP A 40 -72.87 3.05 5.94
C ASP A 40 -71.37 2.75 6.08
N SER A 41 -70.99 2.21 7.23
CA SER A 41 -69.63 2.23 7.78
C SER A 41 -68.63 1.21 7.19
N LYS A 42 -67.33 1.58 7.25
CA LYS A 42 -66.13 0.73 7.42
C LYS A 42 -65.85 -0.41 6.41
N ALA A 43 -64.77 -0.26 5.64
CA ALA A 43 -63.57 -1.15 5.72
C ALA A 43 -62.57 -0.87 4.57
N HIS A 44 -61.43 -0.26 4.90
CA HIS A 44 -60.22 -0.30 4.08
C HIS A 44 -59.60 -1.71 4.17
N LYS A 45 -59.62 -2.50 3.09
CA LYS A 45 -58.77 -3.69 2.95
C LYS A 45 -57.41 -3.26 2.39
N ARG A 46 -56.46 -3.03 3.30
CA ARG A 46 -55.02 -3.00 3.00
C ARG A 46 -54.58 -4.45 2.84
N PHE A 47 -54.08 -4.84 1.66
CA PHE A 47 -53.43 -6.14 1.49
C PHE A 47 -52.10 -6.12 2.25
N GLU A 48 -52.07 -6.68 3.46
CA GLU A 48 -50.84 -6.97 4.19
C GLU A 48 -50.38 -8.38 3.84
N ILE A 49 -49.15 -8.50 3.33
CA ILE A 49 -48.50 -9.78 3.05
C ILE A 49 -48.02 -10.35 4.40
N GLN A 50 -48.53 -11.52 4.77
CA GLN A 50 -48.20 -12.22 6.01
C GLN A 50 -47.11 -13.28 5.76
N ASP A 51 -46.28 -13.55 6.77
CA ASP A 51 -45.33 -14.66 6.77
C ASP A 51 -46.05 -16.02 6.98
N ASP A 52 -45.31 -17.14 6.91
CA ASP A 52 -45.85 -18.52 7.05
C ASP A 52 -46.57 -18.78 8.39
N LEU A 53 -46.50 -17.84 9.34
CA LEU A 53 -47.14 -17.88 10.66
C LEU A 53 -48.29 -16.86 10.80
N GLY A 54 -48.66 -16.14 9.73
CA GLY A 54 -49.80 -15.22 9.72
C GLY A 54 -49.52 -13.86 10.36
N MET A 55 -48.25 -13.48 10.56
CA MET A 55 -47.89 -12.18 11.15
C MET A 55 -47.63 -11.14 10.05
N PRO A 56 -48.09 -9.87 10.20
CA PRO A 56 -47.88 -8.84 9.19
C PRO A 56 -46.38 -8.51 9.08
N VAL A 57 -45.80 -8.74 7.90
CA VAL A 57 -44.38 -8.47 7.64
C VAL A 57 -44.20 -6.97 7.41
N ASN A 58 -43.81 -6.26 8.47
CA ASN A 58 -43.50 -4.83 8.37
C ASN A 58 -42.11 -4.66 7.73
N TYR A 59 -42.07 -4.70 6.40
CA TYR A 59 -40.86 -4.58 5.59
C TYR A 59 -40.02 -3.35 5.95
N VAL A 60 -40.66 -2.24 6.30
CA VAL A 60 -39.97 -1.00 6.72
C VAL A 60 -39.20 -1.25 8.02
N ARG A 61 -39.79 -1.95 8.98
CA ARG A 61 -39.14 -2.28 10.26
C ARG A 61 -38.02 -3.30 10.10
N ILE A 62 -38.17 -4.26 9.19
CA ILE A 62 -37.11 -5.24 8.87
C ILE A 62 -35.95 -4.54 8.16
N GLN A 63 -36.24 -3.63 7.23
CA GLN A 63 -35.23 -2.85 6.53
C GLN A 63 -34.53 -1.85 7.45
N ASP A 64 -35.26 -1.22 8.39
CA ASP A 64 -34.68 -0.38 9.44
C ASP A 64 -33.86 -1.19 10.44
N LEU A 65 -34.25 -2.44 10.76
CA LEU A 65 -33.43 -3.35 11.56
C LEU A 65 -32.19 -3.78 10.80
N GLU A 66 -32.30 -4.12 9.51
CA GLU A 66 -31.15 -4.46 8.67
C GLU A 66 -30.21 -3.27 8.52
N ASP A 67 -30.73 -2.06 8.35
CA ASP A 67 -29.92 -0.84 8.23
C ASP A 67 -29.35 -0.40 9.58
N GLY A 68 -30.04 -0.65 10.69
CA GLY A 68 -29.56 -0.46 12.05
C GLY A 68 -28.44 -1.45 12.40
N ILE A 69 -28.65 -2.74 12.11
CA ILE A 69 -27.65 -3.80 12.23
C ILE A 69 -26.47 -3.50 11.30
N ARG A 70 -26.72 -3.07 10.05
CA ARG A 70 -25.68 -2.64 9.12
C ARG A 70 -24.89 -1.48 9.71
N LYS A 71 -25.52 -0.40 10.20
CA LYS A 71 -24.82 0.75 10.83
C LYS A 71 -23.99 0.38 12.05
N ASP A 72 -24.49 -0.47 12.95
CA ASP A 72 -23.77 -0.96 14.14
C ASP A 72 -22.70 -2.03 13.82
N ILE A 73 -22.78 -2.67 12.65
CA ILE A 73 -21.74 -3.55 12.08
C ILE A 73 -20.65 -2.73 11.34
N VAL A 74 -21.01 -1.55 10.82
CA VAL A 74 -20.24 -0.74 9.86
C VAL A 74 -19.34 0.30 10.53
N SER A 75 -19.77 0.87 11.67
CA SER A 75 -19.06 2.00 12.28
C SER A 75 -18.12 1.57 13.42
N ASP A 76 -17.26 0.58 13.20
CA ASP A 76 -16.17 0.38 14.14
C ASP A 76 -15.09 1.45 13.91
N LYS A 77 -14.88 2.31 14.92
CA LYS A 77 -13.79 3.30 14.94
C LYS A 77 -12.42 2.65 14.70
N ASN A 78 -12.30 1.34 14.94
CA ASN A 78 -11.07 0.57 14.79
C ASN A 78 -10.95 -0.20 13.46
N SER A 79 -11.88 -0.06 12.52
CA SER A 79 -11.76 -0.68 11.19
C SER A 79 -10.51 -0.20 10.45
N LEU A 80 -9.92 -1.06 9.62
CA LEU A 80 -8.74 -0.69 8.82
C LEU A 80 -9.04 0.52 7.94
N HIS A 81 -10.22 0.55 7.30
CA HIS A 81 -10.62 1.62 6.41
C HIS A 81 -10.53 3.01 7.08
N ARG A 82 -11.00 3.12 8.32
CA ARG A 82 -10.88 4.37 9.11
C ARG A 82 -9.46 4.62 9.58
N ALA A 83 -8.74 3.58 10.01
CA ALA A 83 -7.37 3.69 10.49
C ALA A 83 -6.40 4.18 9.41
N ILE A 84 -6.59 3.76 8.15
CA ILE A 84 -5.72 4.12 7.02
C ILE A 84 -6.15 5.40 6.30
N THR A 85 -7.36 5.90 6.54
CA THR A 85 -7.89 7.16 5.96
C THR A 85 -6.87 8.32 5.95
N PRO A 86 -6.17 8.68 7.04
CA PRO A 86 -5.19 9.78 6.99
C PRO A 86 -4.00 9.49 6.06
N VAL A 87 -3.59 8.23 5.93
CA VAL A 87 -2.53 7.79 5.01
C VAL A 87 -2.99 7.96 3.56
N LEU A 88 -4.24 7.58 3.27
CA LEU A 88 -4.82 7.73 1.93
C LEU A 88 -5.05 9.20 1.54
N ILE A 89 -5.43 10.07 2.49
CA ILE A 89 -5.51 11.52 2.27
C ILE A 89 -4.13 12.08 1.90
N LEU A 90 -3.07 11.61 2.57
CA LEU A 90 -1.71 12.01 2.25
C LEU A 90 -1.30 11.53 0.85
N ALA A 91 -1.74 10.35 0.41
CA ALA A 91 -1.52 9.86 -0.95
C ALA A 91 -2.02 10.86 -2.00
N HIS A 92 -3.24 11.38 -1.81
CA HIS A 92 -3.84 12.36 -2.73
C HIS A 92 -3.02 13.65 -2.84
N PHE A 93 -2.40 14.10 -1.75
CA PHE A 93 -1.55 15.28 -1.76
C PHE A 93 -0.31 15.08 -2.67
N PHE A 94 0.23 13.86 -2.70
CA PHE A 94 1.35 13.47 -3.58
C PHE A 94 0.92 12.93 -4.95
N ALA A 95 -0.33 13.14 -5.36
CA ALA A 95 -0.87 12.62 -6.61
C ALA A 95 -0.79 11.09 -6.74
N LEU A 96 -0.95 10.36 -5.63
CA LEU A 96 -0.97 8.91 -5.58
C LEU A 96 -2.35 8.37 -5.20
N LEU A 97 -2.64 7.15 -5.64
CA LEU A 97 -3.83 6.37 -5.29
C LEU A 97 -5.16 7.16 -5.40
N PRO A 98 -5.59 7.59 -6.60
CA PRO A 98 -6.73 8.50 -6.80
C PRO A 98 -8.10 7.81 -6.62
N VAL A 99 -8.35 7.25 -5.43
CA VAL A 99 -9.62 6.62 -5.04
C VAL A 99 -10.53 7.66 -4.38
N GLN A 100 -11.83 7.62 -4.71
CA GLN A 100 -12.84 8.47 -4.08
C GLN A 100 -13.54 7.76 -2.93
N GLY A 101 -14.24 8.53 -2.09
CA GLY A 101 -15.04 7.96 -0.98
C GLY A 101 -14.21 7.46 0.21
N ILE A 102 -12.94 7.88 0.32
CA ILE A 102 -12.02 7.46 1.39
C ILE A 102 -12.52 7.85 2.80
N LYS A 103 -13.25 8.97 2.91
CA LYS A 103 -13.89 9.42 4.17
C LYS A 103 -15.28 8.80 4.38
N GLY A 104 -15.69 7.90 3.51
CA GLY A 104 -16.95 7.18 3.62
C GLY A 104 -17.01 6.36 4.90
N GLN A 105 -18.22 5.96 5.28
CA GLN A 105 -18.39 5.14 6.49
C GLN A 105 -17.89 3.71 6.29
N ASN A 106 -17.84 3.23 5.03
CA ASN A 106 -17.56 1.85 4.62
C ASN A 106 -16.73 1.77 3.35
N THR A 107 -16.19 0.58 3.09
CA THR A 107 -15.47 0.26 1.84
C THR A 107 -16.37 0.34 0.60
N SER A 108 -17.70 0.24 0.75
CA SER A 108 -18.66 0.36 -0.36
C SER A 108 -18.66 1.75 -1.03
N PHE A 109 -18.14 2.78 -0.36
CA PHE A 109 -18.01 4.12 -0.94
C PHE A 109 -16.74 4.27 -1.80
N LEU A 110 -15.82 3.30 -1.76
CA LEU A 110 -14.58 3.34 -2.51
C LEU A 110 -14.87 3.11 -3.99
N VAL A 111 -14.69 4.17 -4.79
CA VAL A 111 -14.86 4.12 -6.25
C VAL A 111 -13.72 4.85 -6.95
N VAL A 112 -13.37 4.38 -8.14
CA VAL A 112 -12.44 5.09 -9.02
C VAL A 112 -13.22 5.74 -10.14
N ASN A 113 -13.22 7.07 -10.17
CA ASN A 113 -13.79 7.84 -11.26
C ASN A 113 -12.67 8.51 -12.04
N TRP A 114 -12.52 8.13 -13.31
CA TRP A 114 -11.46 8.62 -14.21
C TRP A 114 -11.56 10.13 -14.49
N PHE A 115 -12.75 10.73 -14.38
CA PHE A 115 -12.97 12.15 -14.64
C PHE A 115 -12.94 13.01 -13.38
N SER A 116 -12.11 12.63 -12.40
CA SER A 116 -12.03 13.33 -11.13
C SER A 116 -10.75 14.14 -10.98
N CYS A 117 -10.81 15.22 -10.18
CA CYS A 117 -9.65 16.08 -9.95
C CYS A 117 -8.41 15.32 -9.44
N PRO A 118 -8.52 14.33 -8.51
CA PRO A 118 -7.36 13.53 -8.11
C PRO A 118 -6.73 12.75 -9.26
N VAL A 119 -7.54 12.15 -10.15
CA VAL A 119 -7.05 11.41 -11.31
C VAL A 119 -6.35 12.34 -12.31
N ILE A 120 -6.95 13.51 -12.59
CA ILE A 120 -6.34 14.53 -13.46
C ILE A 120 -4.99 14.97 -12.88
N TYR A 121 -4.91 15.20 -11.57
CA TYR A 121 -3.66 15.57 -10.90
C TYR A 121 -2.57 14.49 -11.07
N VAL A 122 -2.92 13.21 -10.90
CA VAL A 122 -1.98 12.10 -11.17
C VAL A 122 -1.49 12.12 -12.61
N PHE A 123 -2.38 12.32 -13.60
CA PHE A 123 -1.99 12.37 -15.01
C PHE A 123 -1.08 13.56 -15.34
N VAL A 124 -1.27 14.71 -14.69
CA VAL A 124 -0.38 15.86 -14.84
C VAL A 124 1.02 15.53 -14.32
N VAL A 125 1.12 14.98 -13.10
CA VAL A 125 2.43 14.60 -12.52
C VAL A 125 3.11 13.49 -13.32
N LEU A 126 2.34 12.49 -13.79
CA LEU A 126 2.83 11.43 -14.65
C LEU A 126 3.39 11.98 -15.97
N SER A 127 2.67 12.91 -16.61
CA SER A 127 3.09 13.54 -17.88
C SER A 127 4.35 14.38 -17.71
N LEU A 128 4.44 15.16 -16.63
CA LEU A 128 5.65 15.94 -16.33
C LEU A 128 6.85 15.04 -16.01
N SER A 129 6.63 13.93 -15.30
CA SER A 129 7.68 12.93 -15.01
C SER A 129 8.20 12.29 -16.29
N LEU A 130 7.30 11.94 -17.22
CA LEU A 130 7.65 11.40 -18.52
C LEU A 130 8.44 12.41 -19.37
N LEU A 131 8.05 13.68 -19.33
CA LEU A 131 8.73 14.75 -20.05
C LEU A 131 10.17 14.92 -19.54
N ILE A 132 10.38 14.98 -18.22
CA ILE A 132 11.73 15.09 -17.64
C ILE A 132 12.58 13.87 -17.96
N LEU A 133 12.01 12.66 -17.85
CA LEU A 133 12.72 11.44 -18.22
C LEU A 133 13.15 11.46 -19.70
N SER A 134 12.28 11.97 -20.58
CA SER A 134 12.58 12.11 -22.01
C SER A 134 13.75 13.08 -22.24
N PHE A 135 13.78 14.21 -21.53
CA PHE A 135 14.92 15.14 -21.56
C PHE A 135 16.21 14.49 -21.02
N SER A 136 16.14 13.70 -19.95
CA SER A 136 17.29 12.94 -19.45
C SER A 136 17.83 11.96 -20.49
N LEU A 137 16.96 11.22 -21.18
CA LEU A 137 17.35 10.28 -22.23
C LEU A 137 17.96 10.98 -23.45
N LEU A 138 17.38 12.11 -23.88
CA LEU A 138 17.93 12.92 -24.97
C LEU A 138 19.32 13.46 -24.64
N LYS A 139 19.53 13.94 -23.41
CA LYS A 139 20.84 14.39 -22.96
C LYS A 139 21.86 13.26 -22.98
N ILE A 140 21.49 12.08 -22.49
CA ILE A 140 22.37 10.89 -22.51
C ILE A 140 22.73 10.48 -23.94
N TYR A 141 21.78 10.55 -24.86
CA TYR A 141 22.04 10.30 -26.27
C TYR A 141 23.09 11.27 -26.84
N GLN A 142 23.13 12.52 -26.38
CA GLN A 142 24.09 13.53 -26.84
C GLN A 142 25.45 13.46 -26.12
N THR A 143 25.46 13.30 -24.80
CA THR A 143 26.67 13.41 -23.96
C THR A 143 27.27 12.06 -23.56
N GLY A 144 26.59 10.95 -23.88
CA GLY A 144 26.92 9.63 -23.38
C GLY A 144 26.41 9.38 -21.96
N LEU A 145 26.52 8.12 -21.52
CA LEU A 145 26.10 7.70 -20.18
C LEU A 145 27.16 8.11 -19.15
N THR A 146 26.77 9.00 -18.24
CA THR A 146 27.61 9.40 -17.10
C THR A 146 27.08 8.82 -15.79
N TYR A 147 27.94 8.78 -14.76
CA TYR A 147 27.55 8.37 -13.41
C TYR A 147 26.32 9.13 -12.87
N TYR A 148 26.29 10.46 -13.06
CA TYR A 148 25.17 11.32 -12.64
C TYR A 148 23.89 11.03 -13.43
N SER A 149 24.03 10.81 -14.74
CA SER A 149 22.91 10.48 -15.62
C SER A 149 22.19 9.20 -15.22
N THR A 150 22.92 8.18 -14.74
CA THR A 150 22.30 6.93 -14.26
C THR A 150 21.43 7.16 -13.03
N GLY A 151 21.90 7.98 -12.08
CA GLY A 151 21.12 8.34 -10.89
C GLY A 151 19.84 9.10 -11.24
N GLU A 152 19.92 10.03 -12.19
CA GLU A 152 18.75 10.77 -12.72
C GLU A 152 17.73 9.84 -13.36
N ILE A 153 18.15 8.94 -14.27
CA ILE A 153 17.25 7.97 -14.90
C ILE A 153 16.58 7.10 -13.85
N MET A 154 17.35 6.58 -12.88
CA MET A 154 16.79 5.73 -11.85
C MET A 154 15.78 6.47 -10.99
N PHE A 155 16.04 7.74 -10.63
CA PHE A 155 15.10 8.56 -9.87
C PHE A 155 13.81 8.85 -10.65
N PHE A 156 13.90 9.47 -11.83
CA PHE A 156 12.72 9.87 -12.60
C PHE A 156 11.99 8.67 -13.22
N GLY A 157 12.75 7.69 -13.70
CA GLY A 157 12.22 6.45 -14.28
C GLY A 157 11.47 5.62 -13.24
N SER A 158 12.06 5.39 -12.07
CA SER A 158 11.34 4.66 -11.02
C SER A 158 10.14 5.44 -10.48
N SER A 159 10.23 6.78 -10.38
CA SER A 159 9.09 7.63 -10.00
C SER A 159 7.93 7.48 -10.99
N LEU A 160 8.20 7.44 -12.30
CA LEU A 160 7.18 7.17 -13.32
C LEU A 160 6.49 5.83 -13.07
N VAL A 161 7.26 4.78 -12.78
CA VAL A 161 6.73 3.44 -12.48
C VAL A 161 5.89 3.48 -11.19
N ILE A 162 6.29 4.23 -10.16
CA ILE A 162 5.48 4.43 -8.94
C ILE A 162 4.08 4.93 -9.32
N TYR A 163 3.95 6.00 -10.11
CA TYR A 163 2.63 6.52 -10.48
C TYR A 163 1.80 5.51 -11.28
N ILE A 164 2.41 4.78 -12.22
CA ILE A 164 1.72 3.74 -13.00
C ILE A 164 1.18 2.65 -12.06
N LEU A 165 2.01 2.17 -11.13
CA LEU A 165 1.60 1.16 -10.16
C LEU A 165 0.51 1.68 -9.23
N PHE A 166 0.59 2.91 -8.73
CA PHE A 166 -0.42 3.47 -7.83
C PHE A 166 -1.77 3.77 -8.53
N ILE A 167 -1.77 4.02 -9.84
CA ILE A 167 -3.02 4.03 -10.64
C ILE A 167 -3.62 2.62 -10.69
N HIS A 168 -2.79 1.59 -10.92
CA HIS A 168 -3.25 0.21 -10.92
C HIS A 168 -3.79 -0.21 -9.55
N LEU A 169 -3.06 0.09 -8.46
CA LEU A 169 -3.49 -0.16 -7.10
C LEU A 169 -4.82 0.53 -6.79
N ALA A 170 -5.03 1.77 -7.26
CA ALA A 170 -6.28 2.47 -7.04
C ALA A 170 -7.50 1.72 -7.60
N ARG A 171 -7.35 1.05 -8.75
CA ARG A 171 -8.43 0.26 -9.39
C ARG A 171 -8.78 -0.99 -8.60
N GLU A 172 -7.78 -1.66 -8.03
CA GLU A 172 -7.98 -2.90 -7.26
C GLU A 172 -8.32 -2.64 -5.78
N TRP A 173 -8.02 -1.43 -5.28
CA TRP A 173 -8.22 -1.03 -3.88
C TRP A 173 -9.63 -1.32 -3.33
N PRO A 174 -10.75 -1.00 -4.03
CA PRO A 174 -12.09 -1.31 -3.52
C PRO A 174 -12.32 -2.80 -3.32
N LYS A 175 -11.81 -3.66 -4.22
CA LYS A 175 -11.98 -5.11 -4.13
C LYS A 175 -11.18 -5.68 -2.96
N VAL A 176 -9.93 -5.26 -2.82
CA VAL A 176 -9.04 -5.70 -1.72
C VAL A 176 -9.62 -5.28 -0.36
N MET A 177 -10.09 -4.03 -0.27
CA MET A 177 -10.70 -3.53 0.95
C MET A 177 -12.02 -4.23 1.30
N ALA A 178 -12.83 -4.61 0.32
CA ALA A 178 -14.04 -5.40 0.57
C ALA A 178 -13.72 -6.79 1.15
N LYS A 179 -12.71 -7.48 0.62
CA LYS A 179 -12.22 -8.75 1.18
C LYS A 179 -11.68 -8.57 2.59
N TRP A 180 -10.94 -7.49 2.84
CA TRP A 180 -10.45 -7.15 4.18
C TRP A 180 -11.61 -6.95 5.16
N GLU A 181 -12.62 -6.16 4.79
CA GLU A 181 -13.79 -5.89 5.64
C GLU A 181 -14.53 -7.18 6.01
N LEU A 182 -14.68 -8.12 5.07
CA LEU A 182 -15.25 -9.44 5.34
C LEU A 182 -14.41 -10.21 6.37
N MET A 183 -13.08 -10.18 6.26
CA MET A 183 -12.20 -10.78 7.25
C MET A 183 -12.33 -10.12 8.63
N GLU A 184 -12.41 -8.78 8.71
CA GLU A 184 -12.61 -8.09 9.99
C GLU A 184 -13.91 -8.50 10.68
N ARG A 185 -14.98 -8.69 9.90
CA ARG A 185 -16.27 -9.15 10.40
C ARG A 185 -16.18 -10.54 11.01
N GLU A 186 -15.56 -11.49 10.30
CA GLU A 186 -15.35 -12.86 10.82
C GLU A 186 -14.49 -12.85 12.10
N MET A 187 -13.48 -11.98 12.16
CA MET A 187 -12.58 -11.88 13.31
C MET A 187 -13.09 -10.98 14.45
N ARG A 188 -14.31 -10.44 14.39
CA ARG A 188 -14.84 -9.51 15.41
C ARG A 188 -14.79 -10.09 16.84
N HIS A 189 -15.01 -11.39 16.97
CA HIS A 189 -14.99 -12.11 18.25
C HIS A 189 -13.59 -12.22 18.88
N PHE A 190 -12.51 -11.96 18.12
CA PHE A 190 -11.16 -11.89 18.66
C PHE A 190 -10.90 -10.60 19.45
N GLY A 191 -11.74 -9.57 19.27
CA GLY A 191 -11.54 -8.23 19.80
C GLY A 191 -10.58 -7.41 18.93
N TYR A 192 -10.57 -6.08 19.11
CA TYR A 192 -9.69 -5.20 18.35
C TYR A 192 -8.33 -5.03 19.03
N LEU A 193 -7.27 -4.95 18.23
CA LEU A 193 -6.00 -4.44 18.73
C LEU A 193 -6.17 -2.95 19.04
N SER A 194 -6.02 -2.57 20.32
CA SER A 194 -6.09 -1.16 20.71
C SER A 194 -5.03 -0.34 19.99
N ASN A 195 -5.40 0.86 19.51
CA ASN A 195 -4.51 1.90 18.99
C ASN A 195 -3.90 1.68 17.58
N THR A 196 -4.44 0.80 16.73
CA THR A 196 -3.95 0.62 15.34
C THR A 196 -3.96 1.93 14.53
N ALA A 197 -5.04 2.71 14.62
CA ALA A 197 -5.13 4.00 13.93
C ALA A 197 -4.07 5.01 14.42
N LEU A 198 -3.81 5.03 15.73
CA LEU A 198 -2.77 5.88 16.32
C LEU A 198 -1.38 5.45 15.86
N LYS A 199 -1.12 4.14 15.86
CA LYS A 199 0.15 3.55 15.37
C LYS A 199 0.41 3.94 13.91
N PHE A 200 -0.59 3.83 13.04
CA PHE A 200 -0.47 4.23 11.62
C PHE A 200 -0.21 5.73 11.46
N LYS A 201 -0.89 6.56 12.24
CA LYS A 201 -0.65 8.01 12.25
C LYS A 201 0.77 8.36 12.69
N ILE A 202 1.26 7.75 13.77
CA ILE A 202 2.63 7.97 14.28
C ILE A 202 3.66 7.54 13.23
N LEU A 203 3.51 6.34 12.66
CA LEU A 203 4.45 5.80 11.68
C LEU A 203 4.50 6.66 10.40
N THR A 204 3.33 7.10 9.92
CA THR A 204 3.20 8.03 8.80
C THR A 204 3.89 9.36 9.10
N CYS A 205 3.63 9.94 10.29
CA CYS A 205 4.22 11.21 10.69
C CYS A 205 5.75 11.12 10.74
N ILE A 206 6.31 10.10 11.38
CA ILE A 206 7.77 9.92 11.51
C ILE A 206 8.42 9.76 10.13
N ILE A 207 7.93 8.82 9.31
CA ILE A 207 8.56 8.51 8.02
C ILE A 207 8.51 9.73 7.09
N MET A 208 7.36 10.40 7.01
CA MET A 208 7.17 11.52 6.09
C MET A 208 7.86 12.80 6.57
N LEU A 209 7.93 13.05 7.89
CA LEU A 209 8.69 14.16 8.43
C LEU A 209 10.18 14.00 8.13
N LEU A 210 10.73 12.81 8.36
CA LEU A 210 12.13 12.51 8.03
C LEU A 210 12.40 12.61 6.52
N ALA A 211 11.45 12.18 5.67
CA ALA A 211 11.54 12.36 4.21
C ALA A 211 11.64 13.84 3.81
N ILE A 212 10.83 14.70 4.42
CA ILE A 212 10.86 16.14 4.14
C ILE A 212 12.19 16.75 4.62
N ILE A 213 12.66 16.38 5.81
CA ILE A 213 13.96 16.85 6.33
C ILE A 213 15.09 16.42 5.40
N GLU A 214 15.08 15.17 4.92
CA GLU A 214 16.06 14.64 3.97
C GLU A 214 16.04 15.42 2.66
N HIS A 215 14.85 15.65 2.09
CA HIS A 215 14.71 16.43 0.86
C HIS A 215 15.21 17.87 1.03
N LEU A 216 14.85 18.55 2.13
CA LEU A 216 15.32 19.90 2.42
C LEU A 216 16.85 19.94 2.59
N ALA A 217 17.44 18.95 3.25
CA ALA A 217 18.89 18.84 3.40
C ALA A 217 19.59 18.56 2.05
N SER A 218 18.94 17.79 1.16
CA SER A 218 19.40 17.54 -0.21
C SER A 218 19.40 18.83 -1.04
N VAL A 219 18.32 19.61 -0.97
CA VAL A 219 18.22 20.94 -1.61
C VAL A 219 19.32 21.86 -1.08
N LEU A 220 19.50 21.95 0.24
CA LEU A 220 20.53 22.79 0.86
C LEU A 220 21.94 22.38 0.41
N THR A 221 22.22 21.08 0.36
CA THR A 221 23.49 20.56 -0.15
C THR A 221 23.69 20.92 -1.62
N GLY A 222 22.65 20.85 -2.44
CA GLY A 222 22.69 21.29 -3.84
C GLY A 222 22.96 22.80 -3.98
N ILE A 223 22.34 23.63 -3.15
CA ILE A 223 22.59 25.08 -3.12
C ILE A 223 24.05 25.35 -2.74
N MET A 224 24.56 24.69 -1.69
CA MET A 224 25.96 24.85 -1.28
C MET A 224 26.95 24.47 -2.39
N LYS A 225 26.65 23.43 -3.17
CA LYS A 225 27.45 23.03 -4.35
C LYS A 225 27.35 24.04 -5.51
N ALA A 226 26.28 24.83 -5.58
CA ALA A 226 26.08 25.84 -6.61
C ALA A 226 26.72 27.21 -6.28
N ILE A 227 26.98 27.52 -5.00
CA ILE A 227 27.56 28.81 -4.56
C ILE A 227 28.83 29.18 -5.34
N PRO A 228 29.84 28.29 -5.50
CA PRO A 228 31.08 28.64 -6.19
C PRO A 228 30.89 28.96 -7.68
N CYS A 229 29.78 28.51 -8.27
CA CYS A 229 29.45 28.72 -9.68
C CYS A 229 28.48 29.90 -9.89
N SER A 230 28.28 30.76 -8.89
CA SER A 230 27.37 31.90 -8.94
C SER A 230 28.09 33.22 -8.68
N THR A 231 27.56 34.30 -9.25
CA THR A 231 28.02 35.68 -9.00
C THR A 231 27.42 36.26 -7.70
N GLY A 232 26.66 35.47 -6.94
CA GLY A 232 25.99 35.86 -5.70
C GLY A 232 24.54 36.35 -5.89
N GLY A 233 23.84 36.62 -4.77
CA GLY A 233 22.47 37.13 -4.78
C GLY A 233 21.45 36.18 -5.43
N LEU A 234 20.63 36.68 -6.36
CA LEU A 234 19.61 35.90 -7.07
C LEU A 234 20.20 34.88 -8.06
N ASP A 235 21.47 35.04 -8.45
CA ASP A 235 22.16 34.15 -9.39
C ASP A 235 22.41 32.76 -8.78
N ILE A 236 22.42 32.65 -7.43
CA ILE A 236 22.53 31.37 -6.72
C ILE A 236 21.37 30.44 -7.08
N PHE A 237 20.13 30.98 -7.18
CA PHE A 237 18.97 30.17 -7.57
C PHE A 237 19.08 29.69 -9.01
N ARG A 238 19.56 30.55 -9.91
CA ARG A 238 19.83 30.18 -11.31
C ARG A 238 20.86 29.06 -11.38
N ALA A 239 21.99 29.19 -10.70
CA ALA A 239 23.04 28.18 -10.65
C ALA A 239 22.51 26.86 -10.08
N TYR A 240 21.82 26.90 -8.94
CA TYR A 240 21.22 25.72 -8.31
C TYR A 240 20.27 24.98 -9.25
N PHE A 241 19.24 25.65 -9.79
CA PHE A 241 18.26 24.99 -10.65
C PHE A 241 18.88 24.49 -11.96
N SER A 242 19.80 25.25 -12.55
CA SER A 242 20.52 24.82 -13.76
C SER A 242 21.38 23.59 -13.49
N MET A 243 21.99 23.49 -12.31
CA MET A 243 22.80 22.33 -11.91
C MET A 243 21.97 21.12 -11.47
N SER A 244 20.81 21.32 -10.82
CA SER A 244 19.92 20.24 -10.36
C SER A 244 19.05 19.66 -11.48
N PHE A 245 18.68 20.48 -12.48
CA PHE A 245 17.86 20.09 -13.61
C PHE A 245 18.59 20.30 -14.93
N ARG A 246 19.86 19.89 -15.00
CA ARG A 246 20.70 20.03 -16.22
C ARG A 246 20.05 19.39 -17.44
N GLN A 247 19.32 18.30 -17.24
CA GLN A 247 18.56 17.62 -18.29
C GLN A 247 17.52 18.54 -18.95
N VAL A 248 16.91 19.49 -18.22
CA VAL A 248 15.93 20.43 -18.78
C VAL A 248 16.64 21.68 -19.30
N PHE A 249 17.49 22.29 -18.46
CA PHE A 249 18.11 23.58 -18.79
C PHE A 249 19.25 23.51 -19.81
N SER A 250 19.64 22.31 -20.25
CA SER A 250 20.50 22.14 -21.42
C SER A 250 19.77 22.37 -22.75
N PHE A 251 18.43 22.31 -22.76
CA PHE A 251 17.60 22.47 -23.96
C PHE A 251 16.69 23.70 -23.90
N ILE A 252 16.37 24.16 -22.70
CA ILE A 252 15.45 25.28 -22.46
C ILE A 252 16.19 26.34 -21.65
N ASP A 253 16.07 27.60 -22.06
CA ASP A 253 16.65 28.70 -21.30
C ASP A 253 16.08 28.78 -19.89
N TYR A 254 16.97 29.12 -18.93
CA TYR A 254 16.57 29.28 -17.55
C TYR A 254 15.50 30.36 -17.41
N SER A 255 14.38 29.98 -16.78
CA SER A 255 13.38 30.92 -16.30
C SER A 255 12.81 30.44 -14.97
N LEU A 256 12.53 31.40 -14.09
CA LEU A 256 11.99 31.12 -12.76
C LEU A 256 10.60 30.46 -12.83
N VAL A 257 9.83 30.78 -13.87
CA VAL A 257 8.51 30.19 -14.16
C VAL A 257 8.58 28.69 -14.45
N ILE A 258 9.69 28.18 -15.00
CA ILE A 258 9.92 26.76 -15.23
C ILE A 258 10.61 26.11 -14.02
N ALA A 259 11.57 26.81 -13.43
CA ALA A 259 12.34 26.32 -12.29
C ALA A 259 11.48 25.98 -11.06
N LEU A 260 10.52 26.86 -10.71
CA LEU A 260 9.66 26.63 -9.53
C LEU A 260 8.78 25.38 -9.67
N PRO A 261 8.02 25.15 -10.77
CA PRO A 261 7.31 23.90 -10.98
C PRO A 261 8.20 22.66 -10.96
N LEU A 262 9.42 22.73 -11.52
CA LEU A 262 10.37 21.61 -11.47
C LEU A 262 10.80 21.28 -10.04
N GLY A 263 11.08 22.30 -9.22
CA GLY A 263 11.38 22.11 -7.80
C GLY A 263 10.22 21.48 -7.04
N PHE A 264 8.99 21.94 -7.27
CA PHE A 264 7.79 21.38 -6.65
C PHE A 264 7.51 19.94 -7.09
N LEU A 265 7.67 19.65 -8.39
CA LEU A 265 7.58 18.29 -8.91
C LEU A 265 8.61 17.38 -8.24
N ASN A 266 9.87 17.81 -8.13
CA ASN A 266 10.92 17.04 -7.48
C ASN A 266 10.59 16.69 -6.02
N LEU A 267 10.00 17.64 -5.27
CA LEU A 267 9.47 17.38 -3.93
C LEU A 267 8.37 16.31 -3.95
N ILE A 268 7.40 16.42 -4.87
CA ILE A 268 6.33 15.43 -5.02
C ILE A 268 6.89 14.04 -5.33
N LEU A 269 7.85 13.92 -6.26
CA LEU A 269 8.48 12.65 -6.62
C LEU A 269 9.25 12.05 -5.43
N ALA A 270 10.01 12.87 -4.70
CA ALA A 270 10.71 12.43 -3.49
C ALA A 270 9.72 11.94 -2.41
N CYS A 271 8.62 12.66 -2.20
CA CYS A 271 7.57 12.23 -1.29
C CYS A 271 6.87 10.95 -1.76
N ALA A 272 6.66 10.76 -3.07
CA ALA A 272 6.03 9.58 -3.63
C ALA A 272 6.86 8.31 -3.40
N TRP A 273 8.18 8.39 -3.53
CA TRP A 273 9.09 7.28 -3.19
C TRP A 273 9.00 6.90 -1.71
N ASN A 274 9.03 7.88 -0.81
CA ASN A 274 8.90 7.61 0.62
C ASN A 274 7.51 7.09 1.00
N TYR A 275 6.46 7.57 0.33
CA TYR A 275 5.10 7.12 0.52
C TYR A 275 4.90 5.67 0.05
N MET A 276 5.52 5.24 -1.05
CA MET A 276 5.49 3.85 -1.51
C MET A 276 5.92 2.88 -0.41
N ASP A 277 7.06 3.16 0.23
CA ASP A 277 7.58 2.35 1.33
C ASP A 277 6.67 2.38 2.56
N LEU A 278 6.18 3.57 2.92
CA LEU A 278 5.20 3.73 3.99
C LEU A 278 3.95 2.89 3.73
N PHE A 279 3.45 2.85 2.49
CA PHE A 279 2.26 2.10 2.12
C PHE A 279 2.45 0.59 2.35
N ILE A 280 3.59 0.04 1.92
CA ILE A 280 3.95 -1.37 2.18
C ILE A 280 4.03 -1.63 3.69
N ILE A 281 4.69 -0.74 4.44
CA ILE A 281 4.86 -0.85 5.89
C ILE A 281 3.50 -0.92 6.60
N ILE A 282 2.58 0.00 6.28
CA ILE A 282 1.27 0.11 6.94
C ILE A 282 0.42 -1.13 6.66
N LEU A 283 0.33 -1.58 5.41
CA LEU A 283 -0.46 -2.76 5.06
C LEU A 283 0.14 -4.05 5.63
N SER A 284 1.47 -4.17 5.60
CA SER A 284 2.17 -5.31 6.21
C SER A 284 1.95 -5.36 7.72
N CYS A 285 2.01 -4.20 8.36
CA CYS A 285 1.70 -4.05 9.78
C CYS A 285 0.26 -4.46 10.09
N ALA A 286 -0.72 -4.01 9.30
CA ALA A 286 -2.13 -4.35 9.48
C ALA A 286 -2.33 -5.87 9.45
N LEU A 287 -1.77 -6.54 8.43
CA LEU A 287 -1.93 -7.98 8.22
C LEU A 287 -1.24 -8.79 9.31
N SER A 288 -0.02 -8.39 9.69
CA SER A 288 0.73 -8.98 10.82
C SER A 288 -0.02 -8.84 12.14
N ASP A 289 -0.67 -7.69 12.40
CA ASP A 289 -1.47 -7.45 13.60
C ASP A 289 -2.72 -8.36 13.65
N LYS A 290 -3.27 -8.81 12.51
CA LYS A 290 -4.38 -9.79 12.47
C LYS A 290 -3.92 -11.21 12.82
N PHE A 291 -2.77 -11.66 12.31
CA PHE A 291 -2.16 -12.91 12.78
C PHE A 291 -1.82 -12.85 14.27
N LYS A 292 -1.37 -11.69 14.76
CA LYS A 292 -1.09 -11.48 16.18
C LYS A 292 -2.35 -11.66 17.05
N GLN A 293 -3.53 -11.21 16.59
CA GLN A 293 -4.80 -11.44 17.29
C GLN A 293 -5.14 -12.94 17.40
N LEU A 294 -5.00 -13.68 16.29
CA LEU A 294 -5.18 -15.13 16.30
C LEU A 294 -4.21 -15.80 17.28
N ASN A 295 -2.93 -15.42 17.22
CA ASN A 295 -1.88 -15.96 18.10
C ASN A 295 -2.14 -15.68 19.58
N GLN A 296 -2.64 -14.49 19.93
CA GLN A 296 -2.98 -14.15 21.31
C GLN A 296 -4.10 -15.05 21.85
N LYS A 297 -5.15 -15.33 21.06
CA LYS A 297 -6.21 -16.25 21.49
C LYS A 297 -5.72 -17.69 21.61
N LEU A 298 -4.92 -18.16 20.65
CA LEU A 298 -4.33 -19.50 20.72
C LEU A 298 -3.39 -19.66 21.93
N ALA A 299 -2.63 -18.63 22.29
CA ALA A 299 -1.74 -18.67 23.45
C ALA A 299 -2.49 -18.89 24.78
N ILE A 300 -3.69 -18.32 24.93
CA ILE A 300 -4.52 -18.45 26.15
C ILE A 300 -5.00 -19.89 26.38
N VAL A 301 -5.11 -20.68 25.31
CA VAL A 301 -5.60 -22.06 25.34
C VAL A 301 -4.50 -23.12 25.26
N LYS A 302 -3.23 -22.69 25.25
CA LYS A 302 -2.08 -23.60 25.20
C LYS A 302 -2.13 -24.60 26.36
N GLY A 303 -2.00 -25.89 26.05
CA GLY A 303 -2.03 -26.97 27.05
C GLY A 303 -3.41 -27.32 27.61
N LYS A 304 -4.49 -26.68 27.15
CA LYS A 304 -5.86 -26.96 27.60
C LYS A 304 -6.54 -27.98 26.70
N VAL A 305 -7.41 -28.81 27.30
CA VAL A 305 -8.28 -29.73 26.58
C VAL A 305 -9.46 -28.94 26.00
N LEU A 306 -9.65 -29.00 24.69
CA LEU A 306 -10.66 -28.25 23.95
C LEU A 306 -11.32 -29.13 22.87
N PRO A 307 -12.61 -28.89 22.56
CA PRO A 307 -13.32 -29.68 21.57
C PRO A 307 -12.76 -29.47 20.15
N SER A 308 -12.87 -30.50 19.30
CA SER A 308 -12.46 -30.46 17.89
C SER A 308 -13.07 -29.27 17.11
N THR A 309 -14.29 -28.85 17.49
CA THR A 309 -14.96 -27.68 16.91
C THR A 309 -14.18 -26.38 17.09
N TYR A 310 -13.48 -26.20 18.21
CA TYR A 310 -12.63 -25.04 18.46
C TYR A 310 -11.43 -25.01 17.50
N TRP A 311 -10.73 -26.15 17.38
CA TRP A 311 -9.57 -26.28 16.51
C TRP A 311 -9.93 -26.10 15.03
N ARG A 312 -11.09 -26.64 14.62
CA ARG A 312 -11.65 -26.39 13.29
C ARG A 312 -11.87 -24.89 13.04
N LYS A 313 -12.52 -24.17 13.96
CA LYS A 313 -12.79 -22.72 13.79
C LYS A 313 -11.51 -21.89 13.78
N SER A 314 -10.53 -22.26 14.59
CA SER A 314 -9.21 -21.62 14.60
C SER A 314 -8.46 -21.84 13.28
N ARG A 315 -8.53 -23.05 12.73
CA ARG A 315 -7.97 -23.39 11.40
C ARG A 315 -8.68 -22.64 10.28
N GLU A 316 -10.01 -22.55 10.30
CA GLU A 316 -10.79 -21.74 9.34
C GLU A 316 -10.38 -20.26 9.38
N THR A 317 -10.19 -19.71 10.58
CA THR A 317 -9.71 -18.32 10.74
C THR A 317 -8.30 -18.16 10.18
N TYR A 318 -7.41 -19.13 10.41
CA TYR A 318 -6.08 -19.14 9.81
C TYR A 318 -6.14 -19.19 8.28
N ASN A 319 -7.01 -20.03 7.70
CA ASN A 319 -7.19 -20.12 6.26
C ASN A 319 -7.71 -18.80 5.67
N LEU A 320 -8.62 -18.12 6.36
CA LEU A 320 -9.10 -16.80 5.97
C LEU A 320 -7.97 -15.77 5.92
N LEU A 321 -7.12 -15.73 6.96
CA LEU A 321 -5.93 -14.88 6.99
C LEU A 321 -4.92 -15.27 5.89
N ALA A 322 -4.71 -16.56 5.67
CA ALA A 322 -3.83 -17.08 4.64
C ALA A 322 -4.30 -16.70 3.23
N SER A 323 -5.61 -16.76 2.97
CA SER A 323 -6.20 -16.31 1.70
C SER A 323 -6.01 -14.80 1.52
N LEU A 324 -6.30 -14.01 2.56
CA LEU A 324 -6.14 -12.57 2.50
C LEU A 324 -4.67 -12.15 2.30
N THR A 325 -3.72 -12.86 2.90
CA THR A 325 -2.29 -12.63 2.66
C THR A 325 -1.91 -12.83 1.20
N ARG A 326 -2.45 -13.86 0.54
CA ARG A 326 -2.20 -14.10 -0.90
C ARG A 326 -2.83 -13.00 -1.77
N ASP A 327 -4.03 -12.56 -1.44
CA ASP A 327 -4.67 -11.43 -2.13
C ASP A 327 -3.84 -10.14 -1.99
N PHE A 328 -3.26 -9.90 -0.81
CA PHE A 328 -2.37 -8.76 -0.55
C PHE A 328 -1.01 -8.91 -1.22
N ASP A 329 -0.48 -10.14 -1.31
CA ASP A 329 0.74 -10.43 -2.03
C ASP A 329 0.57 -10.09 -3.52
N GLU A 330 -0.47 -10.61 -4.18
CA GLU A 330 -0.75 -10.29 -5.58
C GLU A 330 -0.93 -8.78 -5.81
N PHE A 331 -1.63 -8.11 -4.89
CA PHE A 331 -1.87 -6.66 -4.95
C PHE A 331 -0.58 -5.84 -4.76
N LEU A 332 0.29 -6.20 -3.81
CA LEU A 332 1.48 -5.42 -3.46
C LEU A 332 2.76 -5.87 -4.19
N SER A 333 2.76 -7.05 -4.81
CA SER A 333 3.96 -7.67 -5.38
C SER A 333 4.80 -6.74 -6.26
N PRO A 334 4.19 -6.04 -7.25
CA PRO A 334 4.95 -5.13 -8.12
C PRO A 334 5.54 -3.93 -7.38
N VAL A 335 4.84 -3.45 -6.36
CA VAL A 335 5.27 -2.30 -5.55
C VAL A 335 6.39 -2.68 -4.60
N ILE A 336 6.34 -3.89 -4.03
CA ILE A 336 7.42 -4.45 -3.22
C ILE A 336 8.67 -4.63 -4.07
N LEU A 337 8.54 -5.18 -5.29
CA LEU A 337 9.68 -5.32 -6.20
C LEU A 337 10.34 -3.96 -6.49
N LEU A 338 9.54 -2.95 -6.85
CA LEU A 338 10.04 -1.60 -7.12
C LEU A 338 10.68 -0.95 -5.89
N SER A 339 10.08 -1.12 -4.70
CA SER A 339 10.63 -0.64 -3.43
C SER A 339 12.02 -1.20 -3.15
N PHE A 340 12.17 -2.52 -3.21
CA PHE A 340 13.46 -3.17 -2.97
C PHE A 340 14.49 -2.79 -4.04
N ALA A 341 14.12 -2.74 -5.32
CA ALA A 341 15.02 -2.36 -6.40
C ALA A 341 15.52 -0.91 -6.24
N ASN A 342 14.62 0.04 -5.97
CA ASN A 342 14.96 1.44 -5.76
C ASN A 342 15.84 1.61 -4.52
N ASN A 343 15.42 1.05 -3.39
CA ASN A 343 16.13 1.22 -2.13
C ASN A 343 17.53 0.60 -2.20
N LEU A 344 17.67 -0.59 -2.78
CA LEU A 344 18.97 -1.22 -2.97
C LEU A 344 19.87 -0.39 -3.89
N TYR A 345 19.34 0.11 -5.02
CA TYR A 345 20.09 0.96 -5.93
C TYR A 345 20.64 2.21 -5.23
N PHE A 346 19.80 2.94 -4.49
CA PHE A 346 20.23 4.17 -3.83
C PHE A 346 21.12 3.92 -2.61
N ILE A 347 20.98 2.79 -1.91
CA ILE A 347 21.92 2.38 -0.85
C ILE A 347 23.30 2.17 -1.45
N CYS A 348 23.42 1.37 -2.51
CA CYS A 348 24.69 1.15 -3.21
C CYS A 348 25.25 2.44 -3.80
N LEU A 349 24.41 3.31 -4.35
CA LEU A 349 24.83 4.61 -4.89
C LEU A 349 25.40 5.53 -3.82
N GLN A 350 24.77 5.59 -2.64
CA GLN A 350 25.26 6.40 -1.53
C GLN A 350 26.56 5.85 -0.96
N LEU A 351 26.68 4.53 -0.80
CA LEU A 351 27.93 3.90 -0.37
C LEU A 351 29.08 4.17 -1.34
N LEU A 352 28.84 4.03 -2.65
CA LEU A 352 29.84 4.40 -3.65
C LEU A 352 30.24 5.89 -3.56
N ASN A 353 29.30 6.78 -3.28
CA ASN A 353 29.60 8.20 -3.08
C ASN A 353 30.34 8.48 -1.76
N SER A 354 30.26 7.60 -0.75
CA SER A 354 30.95 7.78 0.53
C SER A 354 32.47 7.59 0.43
N LEU A 355 32.94 7.02 -0.68
CA LEU A 355 34.36 6.84 -0.97
C LEU A 355 35.02 8.11 -1.51
N LYS A 356 34.21 9.05 -2.01
CA LYS A 356 34.72 10.35 -2.44
C LYS A 356 35.05 11.18 -1.20
N PRO A 357 36.17 11.92 -1.20
CA PRO A 357 36.53 12.76 -0.06
C PRO A 357 35.43 13.79 0.20
N MET A 358 34.93 13.82 1.43
CA MET A 358 33.98 14.83 1.90
C MET A 358 34.75 16.05 2.35
N HIS A 359 34.49 17.20 1.74
CA HIS A 359 35.31 18.40 1.96
C HIS A 359 34.80 19.25 3.14
N ASN A 360 33.51 19.12 3.48
CA ASN A 360 32.82 19.94 4.45
C ASN A 360 32.12 19.11 5.53
N VAL A 361 32.08 19.61 6.77
CA VAL A 361 31.35 18.97 7.89
C VAL A 361 29.87 18.79 7.56
N TRP A 362 29.25 19.75 6.88
CA TRP A 362 27.86 19.64 6.42
C TRP A 362 27.63 18.45 5.49
N GLU A 363 28.55 18.21 4.53
CA GLU A 363 28.43 17.10 3.59
C GLU A 363 28.50 15.75 4.31
N ALA A 364 29.34 15.63 5.33
CA ALA A 364 29.39 14.45 6.20
C ALA A 364 28.11 14.25 7.02
N ILE A 365 27.57 15.30 7.65
CA ILE A 365 26.33 15.23 8.42
C ILE A 365 25.16 14.83 7.51
N TYR A 366 25.02 15.47 6.35
CA TYR A 366 23.98 15.17 5.37
C TYR A 366 24.09 13.72 4.90
N PHE A 367 25.30 13.27 4.54
CA PHE A 367 25.53 11.90 4.11
C PHE A 367 25.09 10.90 5.16
N VAL A 368 25.56 11.04 6.42
CA VAL A 368 25.21 10.13 7.51
C VAL A 368 23.70 10.11 7.76
N PHE A 369 23.05 11.28 7.74
CA PHE A 369 21.61 11.36 7.94
C PHE A 369 20.83 10.70 6.80
N SER A 370 21.09 11.07 5.54
CA SER A 370 20.39 10.53 4.36
C SER A 370 20.60 9.02 4.25
N PHE A 371 21.83 8.54 4.47
CA PHE A 371 22.15 7.12 4.45
C PHE A 371 21.47 6.34 5.57
N THR A 372 21.55 6.82 6.80
CA THR A 372 20.88 6.18 7.95
C THR A 372 19.37 6.15 7.77
N TYR A 373 18.79 7.22 7.24
CA TYR A 373 17.36 7.29 6.95
C TYR A 373 16.96 6.28 5.88
N LEU A 374 17.68 6.21 4.76
CA LEU A 374 17.41 5.27 3.66
C LEU A 374 17.52 3.81 4.11
N VAL A 375 18.61 3.46 4.81
CA VAL A 375 18.81 2.11 5.36
C VAL A 375 17.73 1.79 6.41
N GLY A 376 17.47 2.72 7.33
CA GLY A 376 16.45 2.56 8.37
C GLY A 376 15.05 2.34 7.79
N ARG A 377 14.66 3.11 6.76
CA ARG A 377 13.40 2.94 6.03
C ARG A 377 13.33 1.59 5.32
N THR A 378 14.39 1.19 4.63
CA THR A 378 14.47 -0.11 3.93
C THR A 378 14.37 -1.29 4.88
N CYS A 379 15.04 -1.20 6.04
CA CYS A 379 14.90 -2.17 7.13
C CYS A 379 13.48 -2.20 7.68
N ALA A 380 12.82 -1.05 7.84
CA ALA A 380 11.43 -1.01 8.28
C ALA A 380 10.50 -1.72 7.30
N VAL A 381 10.58 -1.43 5.99
CA VAL A 381 9.82 -2.13 4.94
C VAL A 381 10.01 -3.66 5.07
N SER A 382 11.26 -4.09 5.15
CA SER A 382 11.63 -5.51 5.22
C SER A 382 11.10 -6.19 6.49
N LEU A 383 11.27 -5.56 7.66
CA LEU A 383 10.86 -6.13 8.94
C LEU A 383 9.34 -6.20 9.10
N TYR A 384 8.61 -5.17 8.65
CA TYR A 384 7.14 -5.20 8.72
C TYR A 384 6.57 -6.24 7.76
N ALA A 385 7.07 -6.34 6.54
CA ALA A 385 6.67 -7.39 5.59
C ALA A 385 7.02 -8.80 6.11
N ALA A 386 8.26 -9.02 6.57
CA ALA A 386 8.69 -10.29 7.13
C ALA A 386 7.92 -10.71 8.39
N SER A 387 7.40 -9.74 9.15
CA SER A 387 6.62 -10.03 10.35
C SER A 387 5.34 -10.82 10.05
N ILE A 388 4.77 -10.72 8.84
CA ILE A 388 3.61 -11.53 8.45
C ILE A 388 3.99 -13.01 8.47
N ASN A 389 5.12 -13.34 7.85
CA ASN A 389 5.65 -14.71 7.84
C ASN A 389 5.93 -15.20 9.26
N ASP A 390 6.63 -14.41 10.07
CA ASP A 390 6.92 -14.76 11.47
C ASP A 390 5.65 -15.06 12.27
N GLN A 391 4.65 -14.19 12.19
CA GLN A 391 3.41 -14.34 12.96
C GLN A 391 2.56 -15.50 12.44
N SER A 392 2.60 -15.78 11.13
CA SER A 392 1.87 -16.91 10.54
C SER A 392 2.36 -18.27 11.03
N LYS A 393 3.63 -18.38 11.44
CA LYS A 393 4.25 -19.62 11.91
C LYS A 393 4.11 -19.85 13.42
N LYS A 394 3.78 -18.82 14.21
CA LYS A 394 3.64 -18.93 15.69
C LYS A 394 2.60 -19.93 16.20
N PRO A 395 1.47 -20.20 15.52
CA PRO A 395 0.51 -21.21 15.98
C PRO A 395 1.14 -22.60 16.19
N LYS A 396 2.23 -22.92 15.46
CA LYS A 396 2.96 -24.19 15.55
C LYS A 396 3.31 -24.57 16.99
N GLY A 397 3.81 -23.62 17.78
CA GLY A 397 4.18 -23.87 19.17
C GLY A 397 3.01 -24.20 20.08
N VAL A 398 1.82 -23.63 19.81
CA VAL A 398 0.59 -23.97 20.54
C VAL A 398 0.07 -25.34 20.12
N LEU A 399 0.07 -25.62 18.82
CA LEU A 399 -0.42 -26.87 18.25
C LEU A 399 0.38 -28.10 18.72
N PHE A 400 1.69 -27.96 18.91
CA PHE A 400 2.51 -29.03 19.53
C PHE A 400 2.25 -29.22 21.03
N SER A 401 1.63 -28.25 21.69
CA SER A 401 1.32 -28.32 23.12
C SER A 401 -0.12 -28.78 23.39
N VAL A 402 -0.84 -29.29 22.37
CA VAL A 402 -2.22 -29.77 22.54
C VAL A 402 -2.18 -31.15 23.20
N PRO A 403 -2.92 -31.37 24.31
CA PRO A 403 -2.99 -32.67 24.97
C PRO A 403 -3.53 -33.77 24.04
N THR A 404 -3.08 -35.01 24.23
CA THR A 404 -3.50 -36.18 23.42
C THR A 404 -5.02 -36.34 23.34
N GLU A 405 -5.74 -36.04 24.44
CA GLU A 405 -7.21 -36.10 24.50
C GLU A 405 -7.92 -35.14 23.51
N SER A 406 -7.28 -34.02 23.18
CA SER A 406 -7.80 -33.03 22.23
C SER A 406 -7.13 -33.09 20.86
N TYR A 407 -6.11 -33.94 20.71
CA TYR A 407 -5.37 -34.07 19.47
C TYR A 407 -6.20 -34.85 18.45
N GLY A 408 -6.88 -34.12 17.58
CA GLY A 408 -7.71 -34.68 16.51
C GLY A 408 -7.19 -34.33 15.11
N VAL A 409 -7.93 -34.81 14.10
CA VAL A 409 -7.65 -34.55 12.68
C VAL A 409 -7.53 -33.05 12.36
N GLU A 410 -8.32 -32.21 13.02
CA GLU A 410 -8.30 -30.76 12.82
C GLU A 410 -7.00 -30.11 13.33
N VAL A 411 -6.45 -30.59 14.44
CA VAL A 411 -5.15 -30.13 14.97
C VAL A 411 -4.03 -30.56 14.04
N ALA A 412 -4.06 -31.82 13.58
CA ALA A 412 -3.08 -32.35 12.62
C ALA A 412 -3.09 -31.54 11.31
N ARG A 413 -4.28 -31.30 10.72
CA ARG A 413 -4.43 -30.48 9.51
C ARG A 413 -3.90 -29.07 9.71
N PHE A 414 -4.25 -28.43 10.84
CA PHE A 414 -3.80 -27.08 11.13
C PHE A 414 -2.27 -27.03 11.28
N LEU A 415 -1.67 -28.02 11.96
CA LEU A 415 -0.23 -28.11 12.10
C LEU A 415 0.48 -28.31 10.76
N THR A 416 -0.06 -29.16 9.88
CA THR A 416 0.44 -29.35 8.52
C THR A 416 0.40 -28.03 7.73
N GLN A 417 -0.72 -27.32 7.75
CA GLN A 417 -0.86 -26.03 7.05
C GLN A 417 0.14 -25.00 7.57
N VAL A 418 0.22 -24.79 8.88
CA VAL A 418 1.15 -23.82 9.48
C VAL A 418 2.61 -24.19 9.19
N THR A 419 2.92 -25.48 9.08
CA THR A 419 4.30 -25.92 8.81
C THR A 419 4.65 -25.80 7.33
N ALA A 420 3.78 -26.26 6.44
CA ALA A 420 4.05 -26.33 5.01
C ALA A 420 3.87 -25.01 4.25
N ASP A 421 2.91 -24.17 4.67
CA ASP A 421 2.50 -22.99 3.90
C ASP A 421 3.40 -21.77 4.18
N GLU A 422 4.11 -21.25 3.18
CA GLU A 422 4.94 -20.06 3.33
C GLU A 422 4.11 -18.80 3.05
N LEU A 423 3.51 -18.25 4.10
CA LEU A 423 2.75 -17.00 4.02
C LEU A 423 3.71 -15.81 4.14
N ALA A 424 4.13 -15.27 3.01
CA ALA A 424 4.97 -14.07 2.93
C ALA A 424 4.48 -13.17 1.80
N LEU A 425 4.84 -11.89 1.86
CA LEU A 425 4.73 -11.01 0.70
C LEU A 425 5.97 -11.20 -0.18
N THR A 426 5.82 -11.09 -1.49
CA THR A 426 6.84 -11.37 -2.48
C THR A 426 7.08 -10.15 -3.38
N GLY A 427 8.26 -10.08 -3.99
CA GLY A 427 8.53 -9.16 -5.09
C GLY A 427 8.32 -9.85 -6.42
N CYS A 428 7.10 -9.84 -6.95
CA CYS A 428 6.69 -10.55 -8.18
C CYS A 428 7.11 -12.03 -8.21
N ASN A 429 7.03 -12.75 -7.08
CA ASN A 429 7.54 -14.12 -6.91
C ASN A 429 9.05 -14.32 -7.17
N PHE A 430 9.85 -13.27 -7.38
CA PHE A 430 11.31 -13.40 -7.49
C PHE A 430 11.96 -13.67 -6.14
N PHE A 431 11.39 -13.13 -5.06
CA PHE A 431 11.84 -13.35 -3.70
C PHE A 431 10.69 -13.21 -2.72
N SER A 432 10.74 -13.97 -1.62
CA SER A 432 9.84 -13.86 -0.47
C SER A 432 10.47 -12.97 0.59
N VAL A 433 9.74 -11.93 1.03
CA VAL A 433 10.22 -11.00 2.05
C VAL A 433 10.17 -11.66 3.43
N THR A 434 11.31 -12.24 3.83
CA THR A 434 11.53 -12.90 5.12
C THR A 434 12.72 -12.26 5.84
N ARG A 435 12.88 -12.54 7.14
CA ARG A 435 14.06 -12.07 7.89
C ARG A 435 15.37 -12.59 7.29
N THR A 436 15.34 -13.81 6.75
CA THR A 436 16.49 -14.42 6.09
C THR A 436 16.90 -13.63 4.86
N LEU A 437 15.95 -13.24 4.00
CA LEU A 437 16.24 -12.41 2.82
C LEU A 437 16.91 -11.09 3.22
N MET A 438 16.39 -10.41 4.25
CA MET A 438 16.95 -9.16 4.74
C MET A 438 18.42 -9.32 5.19
N LEU A 439 18.74 -10.38 5.93
CA LEU A 439 20.11 -10.70 6.36
C LEU A 439 21.01 -11.02 5.17
N THR A 440 20.51 -11.77 4.18
CA THR A 440 21.25 -12.07 2.95
C THR A 440 21.59 -10.80 2.18
N VAL A 441 20.60 -9.93 1.93
CA VAL A 441 20.81 -8.66 1.20
C VAL A 441 21.81 -7.76 1.94
N ALA A 442 21.67 -7.63 3.27
CA ALA A 442 22.61 -6.85 4.07
C ALA A 442 24.04 -7.42 4.00
N GLY A 443 24.19 -8.74 4.10
CA GLY A 443 25.48 -9.41 3.96
C GLY A 443 26.09 -9.20 2.57
N THR A 444 25.28 -9.25 1.50
CA THR A 444 25.74 -9.00 0.13
C THR A 444 26.22 -7.56 -0.05
N ILE A 445 25.47 -6.58 0.48
CA ILE A 445 25.89 -5.16 0.43
C ILE A 445 27.23 -4.98 1.14
N VAL A 446 27.36 -5.45 2.39
CA VAL A 446 28.62 -5.36 3.14
C VAL A 446 29.77 -6.05 2.40
N THR A 447 29.52 -7.22 1.82
CA THR A 447 30.54 -7.94 1.03
C THR A 447 31.00 -7.12 -0.18
N TYR A 448 30.05 -6.55 -0.94
CA TYR A 448 30.34 -5.70 -2.08
C TYR A 448 31.18 -4.48 -1.68
N GLU A 449 30.83 -3.83 -0.58
CA GLU A 449 31.56 -2.66 -0.08
C GLU A 449 32.98 -2.98 0.36
N ILE A 450 33.19 -4.11 1.06
CA ILE A 450 34.54 -4.54 1.46
C ILE A 450 35.41 -4.73 0.20
N VAL A 451 34.88 -5.40 -0.81
CA VAL A 451 35.59 -5.61 -2.09
C VAL A 451 35.90 -4.29 -2.77
N LEU A 452 34.93 -3.37 -2.79
CA LEU A 452 35.09 -2.09 -3.46
C LEU A 452 36.11 -1.19 -2.75
N ILE A 453 36.12 -1.16 -1.41
CA ILE A 453 37.15 -0.47 -0.62
C ILE A 453 38.55 -1.03 -0.94
N GLN A 454 38.70 -2.35 -1.05
CA GLN A 454 39.98 -2.99 -1.40
C GLN A 454 40.48 -2.57 -2.79
N PHE A 455 39.61 -2.48 -3.79
CA PHE A 455 40.01 -2.01 -5.12
C PHE A 455 40.29 -0.50 -5.16
N ASN A 456 39.56 0.29 -4.37
CA ASN A 456 39.76 1.74 -4.31
C ASN A 456 41.07 2.09 -3.59
N SER A 457 41.45 1.38 -2.52
CA SER A 457 42.75 1.58 -1.87
C SER A 457 43.91 1.29 -2.81
N VAL A 458 43.79 0.25 -3.66
CA VAL A 458 44.79 -0.08 -4.69
C VAL A 458 44.87 1.01 -5.77
N THR A 459 43.76 1.68 -6.08
CA THR A 459 43.71 2.73 -7.12
C THR A 459 44.22 4.08 -6.61
N ASN A 460 43.95 4.43 -5.34
CA ASN A 460 44.42 5.68 -4.73
C ASN A 460 45.93 5.68 -4.49
N GLU A 461 46.56 4.52 -4.29
CA GLU A 461 48.04 4.40 -4.30
C GLU A 461 48.67 4.79 -5.65
N VAL A 462 47.87 4.88 -6.74
CA VAL A 462 48.33 5.22 -8.09
C VAL A 462 47.99 6.67 -8.50
N ILE A 463 47.07 7.37 -7.80
CA ILE A 463 46.50 8.66 -8.24
C ILE A 463 46.99 9.87 -7.42
N ASP A 464 47.81 9.68 -6.40
CA ASP A 464 48.37 10.78 -5.57
C ASP A 464 49.29 11.79 -6.30
N GLU A 465 49.33 11.80 -7.65
CA GLU A 465 50.12 12.74 -8.44
C GLU A 465 49.38 13.78 -9.29
N ASN A 466 48.04 13.80 -9.48
CA ASN A 466 47.46 14.87 -10.34
C ASN A 466 46.01 15.32 -10.09
N SER A 467 45.93 16.62 -9.75
CA SER A 467 44.90 17.62 -10.11
C SER A 467 43.52 17.60 -9.44
N THR A 468 43.25 18.65 -8.66
CA THR A 468 41.92 19.14 -8.27
C THR A 468 41.43 20.16 -9.29
N LEU A 469 40.42 19.80 -10.10
CA LEU A 469 39.70 20.74 -10.96
C LEU A 469 38.23 20.75 -10.57
N ASN A 470 37.79 21.82 -9.90
CA ASN A 470 36.38 22.10 -9.67
C ASN A 470 35.72 22.47 -10.99
N HIS A 471 34.96 21.55 -11.57
CA HIS A 471 34.23 21.81 -12.82
C HIS A 471 32.89 22.50 -12.50
N CYS A 472 32.88 23.83 -12.56
CA CYS A 472 31.64 24.56 -12.85
C CYS A 472 31.28 24.34 -14.32
N PRO A 473 29.99 24.11 -14.66
CA PRO A 473 29.53 24.00 -16.03
C PRO A 473 29.63 25.32 -16.80
#